data_AF-A0A7W6SSZ1-F1
#
_entry.id   AF-A0A7W6SSZ1-F1
#
_cell.length_a   1.000
_cell.length_b   1.000
_cell.length_c   1.000
_cell.angle_alpha   90.00
_cell.angle_beta   90.00
_cell.angle_gamma   90.00
#
_symmetry.space_group_name_H-M   'P 1'
#
loop_
_entity.id
_entity.type
_entity.pdbx_description
1 polymer ?
#
loop_
_entity_poly.entity_id
_entity_poly.type
_entity_poly.pdbx_seq_one_letter_code
_entity_poly.pdbx_strand_id
1 'polypeptide(L)'
;MRRVILLTVLLLASALAAATPAAAEIRIIQSPGGQVGPFLDLFEKVRASGERVVIDGPCLSACTLVLSIVPGDRICVTRRAVLGFHAARSIDGRGRIYAEPEASEAVLAAYPGPVRDWISRRGGLSSRLLLLKGRDLAAIYPRCR
;
A
#
# COMPACT_ATOMS: atom_id res chain seq x y z
N MET A 1 13.56 -54.97 -21.39
CA MET A 1 12.97 -53.80 -22.09
C MET A 1 11.77 -53.17 -21.34
N ARG A 2 10.85 -53.94 -20.74
CA ARG A 2 9.72 -53.37 -19.94
C ARG A 2 10.11 -52.62 -18.66
N ARG A 3 11.21 -52.98 -17.98
CA ARG A 3 11.65 -52.34 -16.72
C ARG A 3 12.28 -50.95 -16.91
N VAL A 4 12.91 -50.70 -18.07
CA VAL A 4 13.57 -49.43 -18.38
C VAL A 4 12.53 -48.34 -18.69
N ILE A 5 11.44 -48.72 -19.37
CA ILE A 5 10.35 -47.80 -19.72
C ILE A 5 9.60 -47.28 -18.48
N LEU A 6 9.43 -48.11 -17.44
CA LEU A 6 8.80 -47.67 -16.18
C LEU A 6 9.64 -46.62 -15.41
N LEU A 7 10.97 -46.71 -15.48
CA LEU A 7 11.86 -45.78 -14.77
C LEU A 7 11.87 -44.39 -15.44
N THR A 8 11.78 -44.32 -16.77
CA THR A 8 11.73 -43.04 -17.49
C THR A 8 10.41 -42.30 -17.31
N VAL A 9 9.29 -43.01 -17.15
CA VAL A 9 7.97 -42.41 -16.90
C VAL A 9 7.87 -41.83 -15.49
N LEU A 10 8.51 -42.44 -14.48
CA LEU A 10 8.54 -41.91 -13.12
C LEU A 10 9.37 -40.62 -12.98
N LEU A 11 10.43 -40.47 -13.77
CA LEU A 11 11.31 -39.29 -13.77
C LEU A 11 10.69 -38.07 -14.46
N LEU A 12 9.78 -38.25 -15.43
CA LEU A 12 9.06 -37.13 -16.04
C LEU A 12 7.85 -36.65 -15.21
N ALA A 13 7.26 -37.53 -14.40
CA ALA A 13 6.10 -37.18 -13.57
C ALA A 13 6.45 -36.32 -12.34
N SER A 14 7.72 -36.30 -11.92
CA SER A 14 8.20 -35.55 -10.76
C SER A 14 8.60 -34.10 -11.08
N ALA A 15 8.65 -33.71 -12.36
CA ALA A 15 9.05 -32.35 -12.77
C ALA A 15 7.89 -31.33 -12.79
N LEU A 16 6.63 -31.75 -12.63
CA LEU A 16 5.46 -30.86 -12.73
C LEU A 16 4.98 -30.27 -11.37
N ALA A 17 5.60 -30.63 -10.24
CA ALA A 17 5.02 -30.36 -8.91
C ALA A 17 5.63 -29.19 -8.12
N ALA A 18 6.47 -28.32 -8.71
CA ALA A 18 7.19 -27.28 -7.96
C ALA A 18 7.02 -25.85 -8.51
N ALA A 19 5.98 -25.56 -9.30
CA ALA A 19 5.63 -24.17 -9.57
C ALA A 19 4.91 -23.59 -8.34
N THR A 20 5.67 -22.98 -7.42
CA THR A 20 5.05 -22.14 -6.38
C THR A 20 4.26 -21.05 -7.10
N PRO A 21 2.96 -20.85 -6.81
CA PRO A 21 2.23 -19.75 -7.43
C PRO A 21 2.99 -18.46 -7.13
N ALA A 22 3.41 -17.75 -8.17
CA ALA A 22 3.93 -16.40 -8.02
C ALA A 22 2.78 -15.59 -7.43
N ALA A 23 2.88 -15.24 -6.14
CA ALA A 23 1.88 -14.42 -5.51
C ALA A 23 1.89 -13.06 -6.20
N ALA A 24 0.82 -12.75 -6.94
CA ALA A 24 0.66 -11.47 -7.60
C ALA A 24 0.70 -10.35 -6.55
N GLU A 25 1.46 -9.31 -6.89
CA GLU A 25 1.63 -8.14 -6.03
C GLU A 25 1.39 -6.87 -6.84
N ILE A 26 0.78 -5.91 -6.18
CA ILE A 26 0.58 -4.56 -6.70
C ILE A 26 1.66 -3.68 -6.09
N ARG A 27 2.49 -3.09 -6.95
CA ARG A 27 3.64 -2.29 -6.53
C ARG A 27 3.39 -0.80 -6.76
N ILE A 28 3.37 -0.03 -5.67
CA ILE A 28 3.29 1.43 -5.71
C ILE A 28 4.71 1.98 -5.80
N ILE A 29 5.14 2.36 -7.00
CA ILE A 29 6.49 2.90 -7.25
C ILE A 29 6.53 4.40 -6.97
N GLN A 30 5.50 5.14 -7.39
CA GLN A 30 5.37 6.56 -7.12
C GLN A 30 3.92 6.99 -7.31
N SER A 31 3.39 7.79 -6.37
CA SER A 31 2.12 8.48 -6.53
C SER A 31 2.10 9.76 -5.71
N PRO A 32 1.86 10.93 -6.33
CA PRO A 32 1.67 12.19 -5.61
C PRO A 32 0.29 12.27 -4.92
N GLY A 33 -0.59 11.29 -5.14
CA GLY A 33 -1.99 11.34 -4.77
C GLY A 33 -2.85 12.02 -5.82
N GLY A 34 -3.98 12.58 -5.41
CA GLY A 34 -4.96 13.17 -6.31
C GLY A 34 -6.34 13.25 -5.67
N GLN A 35 -7.38 13.17 -6.49
CA GLN A 35 -8.76 13.13 -6.00
C GLN A 35 -9.00 11.88 -5.16
N VAL A 36 -9.70 12.03 -4.03
CA VAL A 36 -9.94 10.94 -3.07
C VAL A 36 -10.76 9.81 -3.69
N GLY A 37 -11.88 10.11 -4.36
CA GLY A 37 -12.80 9.12 -4.92
C GLY A 37 -12.13 8.03 -5.77
N PRO A 38 -11.36 8.41 -6.82
CA PRO A 38 -10.63 7.43 -7.63
C PRO A 38 -9.67 6.53 -6.84
N PHE A 39 -9.05 7.02 -5.77
CA PHE A 39 -8.18 6.20 -4.92
C PHE A 39 -8.97 5.25 -4.01
N LEU A 40 -10.15 5.66 -3.53
CA LEU A 40 -11.06 4.75 -2.82
C LEU A 40 -11.46 3.59 -3.73
N ASP A 41 -11.94 3.88 -4.95
CA ASP A 41 -12.35 2.87 -5.92
C ASP A 41 -11.20 1.94 -6.32
N LEU A 42 -10.00 2.51 -6.51
CA LEU A 42 -8.80 1.75 -6.81
C LEU A 42 -8.49 0.77 -5.67
N PHE A 43 -8.34 1.27 -4.45
CA PHE A 43 -7.89 0.44 -3.34
C PHE A 43 -8.95 -0.55 -2.86
N GLU A 44 -10.24 -0.29 -3.08
CA GLU A 44 -11.28 -1.30 -2.89
C GLU A 44 -11.10 -2.48 -3.86
N LYS A 45 -10.74 -2.22 -5.13
CA LYS A 45 -10.41 -3.28 -6.08
C LYS A 45 -9.15 -4.04 -5.69
N VAL A 46 -8.10 -3.35 -5.25
CA VAL A 46 -6.87 -3.96 -4.70
C VAL A 46 -7.18 -4.82 -3.47
N ARG A 47 -8.03 -4.32 -2.57
CA ARG A 47 -8.47 -5.07 -1.40
C ARG A 47 -9.20 -6.33 -1.82
N ALA A 48 -10.13 -6.23 -2.76
CA ALA A 48 -10.94 -7.34 -3.26
C ALA A 48 -10.12 -8.39 -4.04
N SER A 49 -9.04 -8.00 -4.72
CA SER A 49 -8.23 -8.95 -5.50
C SER A 49 -7.44 -9.93 -4.62
N GLY A 50 -7.27 -9.64 -3.32
CA GLY A 50 -6.49 -10.47 -2.41
C GLY A 50 -4.97 -10.32 -2.56
N GLU A 51 -4.52 -9.56 -3.56
CA GLU A 51 -3.09 -9.34 -3.80
C GLU A 51 -2.42 -8.58 -2.65
N ARG A 52 -1.11 -8.77 -2.52
CA ARG A 52 -0.28 -7.97 -1.60
C ARG A 52 0.05 -6.63 -2.23
N VAL A 53 0.23 -5.62 -1.39
CA VAL A 53 0.70 -4.30 -1.81
C VAL A 53 2.14 -4.09 -1.35
N VAL A 54 3.01 -3.77 -2.31
CA VAL A 54 4.39 -3.36 -2.07
C VAL A 54 4.50 -1.85 -2.26
N ILE A 55 4.77 -1.11 -1.19
CA ILE A 55 5.07 0.32 -1.30
C ILE A 55 6.57 0.48 -1.50
N ASP A 56 6.95 0.92 -2.70
CA ASP A 56 8.34 0.92 -3.19
C ASP A 56 8.83 2.31 -3.64
N GLY A 57 8.23 3.35 -3.06
CA GLY A 57 8.60 4.73 -3.32
C GLY A 57 7.60 5.70 -2.68
N PRO A 58 7.55 6.95 -3.15
CA PRO A 58 6.63 7.95 -2.61
C PRO A 58 5.17 7.57 -2.85
N CYS A 59 4.38 7.58 -1.79
CA CYS A 59 2.92 7.46 -1.81
C CYS A 59 2.35 8.57 -0.94
N LEU A 60 1.90 9.65 -1.58
CA LEU A 60 1.52 10.89 -0.92
C LEU A 60 0.02 11.12 -0.99
N SER A 61 -0.50 11.90 -0.03
CA SER A 61 -1.89 12.37 -0.05
C SER A 61 -2.87 11.21 -0.20
N ALA A 62 -3.84 11.28 -1.13
CA ALA A 62 -4.83 10.24 -1.38
C ALA A 62 -4.25 8.83 -1.64
N CYS A 63 -3.00 8.70 -2.12
CA CYS A 63 -2.36 7.39 -2.25
C CYS A 63 -2.27 6.64 -0.91
N THR A 64 -2.08 7.36 0.19
CA THR A 64 -1.96 6.75 1.53
C THR A 64 -3.26 6.12 2.02
N LEU A 65 -4.40 6.33 1.35
CA LEU A 65 -5.66 5.65 1.69
C LEU A 65 -5.55 4.13 1.53
N VAL A 66 -4.55 3.63 0.79
CA VAL A 66 -4.21 2.21 0.76
C VAL A 66 -4.04 1.62 2.16
N LEU A 67 -3.53 2.41 3.10
CA LEU A 67 -3.27 1.98 4.49
C LEU A 67 -4.55 1.77 5.29
N SER A 68 -5.64 2.45 4.91
CA SER A 68 -6.95 2.34 5.56
C SER A 68 -7.83 1.27 4.92
N ILE A 69 -7.60 0.99 3.64
CA ILE A 69 -8.47 0.11 2.83
C ILE A 69 -7.89 -1.30 2.72
N VAL A 70 -6.60 -1.43 2.44
CA VAL A 70 -5.96 -2.75 2.32
C VAL A 70 -5.53 -3.24 3.70
N PRO A 71 -5.85 -4.50 4.08
CA PRO A 71 -5.38 -5.11 5.33
C PRO A 71 -3.87 -4.96 5.49
N GLY A 72 -3.44 -4.47 6.65
CA GLY A 72 -2.03 -4.12 6.89
C GLY A 72 -1.07 -5.30 6.82
N ASP A 73 -1.55 -6.52 7.07
CA ASP A 73 -0.80 -7.78 6.90
C ASP A 73 -0.51 -8.13 5.43
N ARG A 74 -1.22 -7.50 4.50
CA ARG A 74 -0.95 -7.57 3.05
C ARG A 74 -0.11 -6.41 2.52
N ILE A 75 0.31 -5.48 3.38
CA ILE A 75 1.14 -4.34 2.99
C ILE A 75 2.57 -4.57 3.50
N CYS A 76 3.55 -4.44 2.61
CA CYS A 76 4.95 -4.34 3.00
C CYS A 76 5.61 -3.12 2.34
N VAL A 77 6.72 -2.68 2.92
CA VAL A 77 7.44 -1.48 2.48
C VAL A 77 8.88 -1.79 2.09
N THR A 78 9.41 -1.11 1.09
CA THR A 78 10.84 -1.17 0.75
C THR A 78 11.61 -0.01 1.39
N ARG A 79 12.94 0.02 1.23
CA ARG A 79 13.77 1.14 1.71
C ARG A 79 13.47 2.46 1.00
N ARG A 80 12.83 2.41 -0.18
CA ARG A 80 12.44 3.59 -0.97
C ARG A 80 11.11 4.19 -0.53
N ALA A 81 10.32 3.45 0.25
CA ALA A 81 8.99 3.86 0.66
C ALA A 81 8.99 5.18 1.45
N VAL A 82 8.12 6.11 1.04
CA VAL A 82 7.85 7.35 1.75
C VAL A 82 6.35 7.58 1.74
N LEU A 83 5.74 7.67 2.92
CA LEU A 83 4.33 7.98 3.08
C LEU A 83 4.16 9.46 3.40
N GLY A 84 3.33 10.17 2.64
CA GLY A 84 3.11 11.60 2.79
C GLY A 84 1.70 11.95 3.25
N PHE A 85 1.59 12.59 4.40
CA PHE A 85 0.30 12.94 5.02
C PHE A 85 0.14 14.46 5.12
N HIS A 86 -1.06 14.96 4.82
CA HIS A 86 -1.44 16.36 5.02
C HIS A 86 -2.97 16.44 5.18
N ALA A 87 -3.49 17.59 5.59
CA ALA A 87 -4.93 17.84 5.72
C ALA A 87 -5.65 17.76 4.37
N ALA A 88 -6.86 17.20 4.38
CA ALA A 88 -7.72 17.17 3.21
C ALA A 88 -7.98 18.59 2.71
N ARG A 89 -8.06 18.71 1.39
CA ARG A 89 -8.24 19.98 0.70
C ARG A 89 -8.98 19.75 -0.62
N SER A 90 -9.83 20.69 -1.01
CA SER A 90 -10.44 20.75 -2.33
C SER A 90 -9.72 21.78 -3.20
N ILE A 91 -9.82 21.59 -4.52
CA ILE A 91 -9.26 22.50 -5.53
C ILE A 91 -10.39 22.85 -6.48
N ASP A 92 -10.73 24.14 -6.61
CA ASP A 92 -11.77 24.58 -7.55
C ASP A 92 -11.26 24.62 -9.00
N GLY A 93 -12.16 24.90 -9.95
CA GLY A 93 -11.82 25.01 -11.36
C GLY A 93 -10.85 26.16 -11.70
N ARG A 94 -10.53 27.04 -10.75
CA ARG A 94 -9.53 28.12 -10.88
C ARG A 94 -8.22 27.79 -10.16
N GLY A 95 -8.08 26.59 -9.60
CA GLY A 95 -6.89 26.14 -8.88
C GLY A 95 -6.79 26.65 -7.45
N ARG A 96 -7.84 27.27 -6.89
CA ARG A 96 -7.81 27.72 -5.49
C ARG A 96 -8.01 26.55 -4.56
N ILE A 97 -7.23 26.54 -3.49
CA ILE A 97 -7.21 25.47 -2.49
C ILE A 97 -8.09 25.88 -1.31
N TYR A 98 -9.01 25.01 -0.90
CA TYR A 98 -9.83 25.18 0.29
C TYR A 98 -9.53 24.04 1.27
N ALA A 99 -9.45 24.36 2.56
CA ALA A 99 -9.26 23.36 3.60
C ALA A 99 -10.56 22.58 3.83
N GLU A 100 -10.46 21.28 4.09
CA GLU A 100 -11.59 20.39 4.37
C GLU A 100 -11.39 19.77 5.76
N PRO A 101 -11.73 20.48 6.86
CA PRO A 101 -11.40 20.05 8.22
C PRO A 101 -12.14 18.75 8.60
N GLU A 102 -13.43 18.64 8.31
CA GLU A 102 -14.22 17.44 8.61
C GLU A 102 -13.69 16.21 7.86
N ALA A 103 -13.31 16.40 6.58
CA ALA A 103 -12.68 15.35 5.80
C ALA A 103 -11.29 14.98 6.34
N SER A 104 -10.54 15.96 6.86
CA SER A 104 -9.23 15.72 7.49
C SER A 104 -9.37 14.86 8.75
N GLU A 105 -10.37 15.15 9.58
CA GLU A 105 -10.68 14.35 10.77
C GLU A 105 -11.10 12.93 10.40
N ALA A 106 -12.00 12.79 9.40
CA ALA A 106 -12.44 11.48 8.92
C ALA A 106 -11.29 10.64 8.37
N VAL A 107 -10.41 11.23 7.56
CA VAL A 107 -9.21 10.55 7.03
C VAL A 107 -8.26 10.13 8.17
N LEU A 108 -8.01 11.03 9.14
CA LEU A 108 -7.15 10.72 10.28
C LEU A 108 -7.71 9.57 11.12
N ALA A 109 -9.02 9.56 11.36
CA ALA A 109 -9.70 8.51 12.10
C ALA A 109 -9.63 7.15 11.38
N ALA A 110 -9.68 7.15 10.05
CA ALA A 110 -9.63 5.94 9.23
C ALA A 110 -8.25 5.28 9.16
N TYR A 111 -7.16 6.01 9.41
CA TYR A 111 -5.83 5.41 9.38
C TYR A 111 -5.62 4.36 10.49
N PRO A 112 -4.78 3.34 10.25
CA PRO A 112 -4.39 2.38 11.29
C PRO A 112 -3.81 3.09 12.53
N GLY A 113 -4.08 2.53 13.71
CA GLY A 113 -3.68 3.10 15.00
C GLY A 113 -2.24 3.62 15.05
N PRO A 114 -1.21 2.82 14.70
CA PRO A 114 0.18 3.27 14.72
C PRO A 114 0.47 4.47 13.78
N VAL A 115 -0.20 4.55 12.64
CA VAL A 115 -0.06 5.67 11.69
C VAL A 115 -0.72 6.92 12.27
N ARG A 116 -1.96 6.78 12.77
CA ARG A 116 -2.69 7.88 13.43
C ARG A 116 -1.88 8.43 14.60
N ASP A 117 -1.34 7.56 15.47
CA ASP A 117 -0.54 7.98 16.61
C ASP A 117 0.75 8.70 16.17
N TRP A 118 1.40 8.22 15.11
CA TRP A 118 2.60 8.87 14.55
C TRP A 118 2.29 10.27 14.01
N ILE A 119 1.14 10.46 13.36
CA ILE A 119 0.64 11.74 12.85
C ILE A 119 0.28 12.68 14.01
N SER A 120 -0.52 12.20 14.98
CA SER A 120 -0.99 13.01 16.12
C SER A 120 0.16 13.53 16.97
N ARG A 121 1.21 12.73 17.21
CA ARG A 121 2.43 13.17 17.92
C ARG A 121 3.20 14.29 17.18
N ARG A 122 2.89 14.55 15.92
CA ARG A 122 3.52 15.59 15.09
C ARG A 122 2.59 16.79 14.83
N GLY A 123 1.52 16.91 15.61
CA GLY A 123 0.57 18.02 15.52
C GLY A 123 -0.62 17.77 14.60
N GLY A 124 -0.85 16.51 14.18
CA GLY A 124 -2.01 16.15 13.37
C GLY A 124 -1.87 16.47 11.89
N LEU A 125 -2.95 16.28 11.14
CA LEU A 125 -3.01 16.66 9.72
C LEU A 125 -3.16 18.17 9.60
N SER A 126 -2.27 18.79 8.83
CA SER A 126 -2.28 20.24 8.57
C SER A 126 -1.88 20.53 7.11
N SER A 127 -1.77 21.79 6.73
CA SER A 127 -1.24 22.19 5.41
C SER A 127 0.22 21.74 5.21
N ARG A 128 0.95 21.45 6.29
CA ARG A 128 2.31 20.92 6.24
C ARG A 128 2.30 19.44 5.87
N LEU A 129 3.11 19.09 4.87
CA LEU A 129 3.35 17.69 4.51
C LEU A 129 4.22 16.99 5.57
N LEU A 130 3.70 15.93 6.17
CA LEU A 130 4.41 15.01 7.05
C LEU A 130 4.91 13.82 6.25
N LEU A 131 6.19 13.46 6.41
CA LEU A 131 6.81 12.34 5.69
C LEU A 131 7.23 11.25 6.66
N LEU A 132 6.59 10.09 6.56
CA LEU A 132 6.93 8.87 7.30
C LEU A 132 7.79 7.96 6.41
N LYS A 133 9.02 7.67 6.85
CA LYS A 133 10.00 6.89 6.08
C LYS A 133 11.05 6.25 6.99
N GLY A 134 11.89 5.40 6.42
CA GLY A 134 13.07 4.85 7.11
C GLY A 134 12.69 4.02 8.35
N ARG A 135 13.33 4.30 9.49
CA ARG A 135 13.14 3.54 10.74
C ARG A 135 11.73 3.67 11.30
N ASP A 136 11.16 4.87 11.26
CA ASP A 136 9.79 5.11 11.74
C ASP A 136 8.77 4.29 10.93
N LEU A 137 8.93 4.25 9.60
CA LEU A 137 8.04 3.46 8.74
C LEU A 137 8.21 1.95 8.98
N ALA A 138 9.46 1.50 9.09
CA ALA A 138 9.79 0.09 9.36
C ALA A 138 9.37 -0.38 10.76
N ALA A 139 9.05 0.53 11.68
CA ALA A 139 8.47 0.20 12.98
C ALA A 139 6.96 -0.07 12.92
N ILE A 140 6.29 0.34 11.82
CA ILE A 140 4.84 0.19 11.64
C ILE A 140 4.51 -0.91 10.63
N TYR A 141 5.21 -0.94 9.50
CA TYR A 141 4.99 -1.94 8.45
C TYR A 141 6.20 -2.86 8.27
N PRO A 142 5.99 -4.16 7.99
CA PRO A 142 7.07 -5.08 7.71
C PRO A 142 7.79 -4.70 6.42
N ARG A 143 9.09 -4.98 6.37
CA ARG A 143 9.83 -4.89 5.11
C ARG A 143 9.42 -6.02 4.18
N CYS A 144 9.34 -5.72 2.88
CA CYS A 144 9.16 -6.75 1.87
C CYS A 144 10.33 -7.73 1.90
N ARG A 145 10.03 -9.03 1.75
CA ARG A 145 11.00 -10.12 1.69
C ARG A 145 11.34 -10.44 0.25
#